data_AF-A0AA39RUT8-F1
#
_entry.id   AF-A0AA39RUT8-F1
#
_cell.length_a   1.000
_cell.length_b   1.000
_cell.length_c   1.000
_cell.angle_alpha   90.00
_cell.angle_beta   90.00
_cell.angle_gamma   90.00
#
_symmetry.space_group_name_H-M   'P 1'
#
loop_
_entity.id
_entity.type
_entity.pdbx_description
1 polymer ?
#
loop_
_entity_poly.entity_id
_entity_poly.type
_entity_poly.pdbx_seq_one_letter_code
_entity_poly.pdbx_strand_id
1 'polypeptide(L)'
;MTFENTASPHKHQAVALRVASGLSVFCHCSFKAYQYTFYMILLRQFYRDCHVYGTIDFIFGDASAALFHNCDILVRRPMDHQANMITVQGRDHTESNKGVSIIGLRIRSAPDLIVVI
;
A
#
# COMPACT_ATOMS: atom_id res chain seq x y z
N MET A 1 14.32 4.03 -5.26
CA MET A 1 13.54 5.09 -5.96
C MET A 1 12.29 5.42 -5.14
N THR A 2 11.74 6.63 -5.25
CA THR A 2 10.50 7.03 -4.55
C THR A 2 9.42 7.44 -5.54
N PHE A 3 8.22 6.92 -5.37
CA PHE A 3 7.00 7.36 -6.05
C PHE A 3 6.09 8.01 -5.00
N GLU A 4 5.72 9.26 -5.22
CA GLU A 4 5.02 10.06 -4.21
C GLU A 4 3.90 10.89 -4.84
N ASN A 5 2.73 10.86 -4.19
CA ASN A 5 1.63 11.77 -4.48
C ASN A 5 1.45 12.70 -3.27
N THR A 6 1.66 13.99 -3.49
CA THR A 6 1.69 15.04 -2.45
C THR A 6 0.32 15.66 -2.17
N ALA A 7 -0.77 15.13 -2.74
CA ALA A 7 -2.11 15.58 -2.40
C ALA A 7 -2.36 15.40 -0.89
N SER A 8 -2.84 16.46 -0.22
CA SER A 8 -3.15 16.42 1.21
C SER A 8 -4.24 15.38 1.52
N PRO A 9 -4.36 14.88 2.77
CA PRO A 9 -5.44 13.97 3.17
C PRO A 9 -6.86 14.45 2.81
N HIS A 10 -7.08 15.77 2.81
CA HIS A 10 -8.34 16.42 2.45
C HIS A 10 -8.75 16.26 0.98
N LYS A 11 -7.84 15.79 0.11
CA LYS A 11 -8.13 15.48 -1.29
C LYS A 11 -8.65 14.06 -1.48
N HIS A 12 -8.79 13.30 -0.39
CA HIS A 12 -9.19 11.91 -0.41
C HIS A 12 -8.25 11.07 -1.27
N GLN A 13 -8.79 10.33 -2.24
CA GLN A 13 -8.09 9.32 -3.01
C GLN A 13 -6.95 9.91 -3.84
N ALA A 14 -5.72 9.45 -3.62
CA ALA A 14 -4.54 9.97 -4.32
C ALA A 14 -3.46 8.88 -4.49
N VAL A 15 -3.43 8.28 -5.68
CA VAL A 15 -2.50 7.19 -6.02
C VAL A 15 -1.08 7.70 -6.25
N ALA A 16 -0.09 7.08 -5.61
CA ALA A 16 1.33 7.32 -5.87
C ALA A 16 1.88 6.39 -6.95
N LEU A 17 1.45 5.13 -6.95
CA LEU A 17 1.83 4.16 -7.99
C LEU A 17 0.67 3.24 -8.35
N ARG A 18 0.50 3.03 -9.65
CA ARG A 18 -0.45 2.09 -10.25
C ARG A 18 0.32 1.05 -11.08
N VAL A 19 0.19 -0.24 -10.74
CA VAL A 19 0.87 -1.34 -11.44
C VAL A 19 -0.16 -2.25 -12.08
N ALA A 20 -0.15 -2.32 -13.41
CA ALA A 20 -0.95 -3.24 -14.23
C ALA A 20 -0.09 -4.24 -15.02
N SER A 21 1.23 -4.22 -14.79
CA SER A 21 2.23 -5.03 -15.47
C SER A 21 2.46 -6.35 -14.73
N GLY A 22 2.66 -7.44 -15.49
CA GLY A 22 3.01 -8.77 -14.95
C GLY A 22 4.50 -8.97 -14.84
N LEU A 23 4.92 -9.85 -13.91
CA LEU A 23 6.32 -10.09 -13.58
C LEU A 23 7.05 -8.81 -13.15
N SER A 24 6.31 -7.85 -12.59
CA SER A 24 6.85 -6.59 -12.10
C SER A 24 7.58 -6.81 -10.78
N VAL A 25 8.79 -6.26 -10.67
CA VAL A 25 9.61 -6.33 -9.46
C VAL A 25 10.03 -4.92 -9.05
N PHE A 26 9.85 -4.61 -7.76
CA PHE A 26 10.38 -3.39 -7.16
C PHE A 26 11.18 -3.76 -5.92
N CYS A 27 12.45 -3.33 -5.90
CA CYS A 27 13.38 -3.56 -4.79
C CYS A 27 13.87 -2.21 -4.27
N HIS A 28 13.90 -2.02 -2.95
CA HIS A 28 14.39 -0.79 -2.33
C HIS A 28 13.68 0.48 -2.83
N CYS A 29 12.37 0.38 -3.02
CA CYS A 29 11.51 1.51 -3.40
C CYS A 29 10.69 2.04 -2.23
N SER A 30 10.28 3.30 -2.31
CA SER A 30 9.32 3.91 -1.41
C SER A 30 8.08 4.38 -2.16
N PHE A 31 6.90 4.09 -1.63
CA PHE A 31 5.62 4.51 -2.18
C PHE A 31 4.89 5.34 -1.13
N LYS A 32 4.57 6.60 -1.45
CA LYS A 32 4.08 7.57 -0.46
C LYS A 32 2.85 8.31 -0.93
N ALA A 33 1.76 8.19 -0.19
CA ALA A 33 0.64 9.13 -0.25
C ALA A 33 -0.10 9.10 1.10
N TYR A 34 -1.40 9.39 1.08
CA TYR A 34 -2.32 9.22 2.20
C TYR A 34 -3.33 8.11 1.88
N GLN A 35 -4.48 8.45 1.31
CA GLN A 35 -5.52 7.50 0.96
C GLN A 35 -5.29 6.91 -0.46
N TYR A 36 -5.41 5.59 -0.60
CA TYR A 36 -5.16 4.85 -1.85
C TYR A 36 -3.74 5.02 -2.43
N THR A 37 -2.70 4.85 -1.61
CA THR A 37 -1.31 5.05 -2.04
C THR A 37 -0.87 4.11 -3.17
N PHE A 38 -1.08 2.81 -3.01
CA PHE A 38 -0.50 1.80 -3.90
C PHE A 38 -1.56 0.91 -4.54
N TYR A 39 -1.78 1.09 -5.85
CA TYR A 39 -2.77 0.35 -6.63
C TYR A 39 -2.18 -0.83 -7.41
N MET A 40 -2.39 -2.04 -6.90
CA MET A 40 -1.99 -3.31 -7.50
C MET A 40 -3.14 -3.86 -8.37
N ILE A 41 -3.15 -3.58 -9.67
CA ILE A 41 -4.33 -3.86 -10.50
C ILE A 41 -4.37 -5.28 -11.04
N LEU A 42 -3.36 -5.69 -11.80
CA LEU A 42 -3.40 -6.92 -12.60
C LEU A 42 -2.10 -7.71 -12.47
N LEU A 43 -2.21 -9.01 -12.78
CA LEU A 43 -1.08 -9.92 -12.97
C LEU A 43 -0.25 -10.14 -11.69
N ARG A 44 0.93 -10.76 -11.86
CA ARG A 44 1.84 -11.15 -10.78
C ARG A 44 2.87 -10.06 -10.52
N GLN A 45 3.04 -9.68 -9.27
CA GLN A 45 3.85 -8.55 -8.82
C GLN A 45 4.63 -8.92 -7.55
N PHE A 46 5.89 -8.49 -7.45
CA PHE A 46 6.76 -8.76 -6.31
C PHE A 46 7.42 -7.47 -5.79
N TYR A 47 7.35 -7.28 -4.48
CA TYR A 47 7.84 -6.09 -3.76
C TYR A 47 8.78 -6.55 -2.65
N ARG A 48 10.03 -6.12 -2.69
CA ARG A 48 11.05 -6.55 -1.73
C ARG A 48 11.78 -5.37 -1.12
N ASP A 49 11.99 -5.41 0.20
CA ASP A 49 12.78 -4.41 0.91
C ASP A 49 12.28 -2.97 0.64
N CYS A 50 10.95 -2.82 0.48
CA CYS A 50 10.29 -1.56 0.14
C CYS A 50 9.65 -0.91 1.36
N HIS A 51 9.35 0.39 1.24
CA HIS A 51 8.56 1.14 2.22
C HIS A 51 7.24 1.58 1.60
N VAL A 52 6.13 1.33 2.28
CA VAL A 52 4.80 1.80 1.87
C VAL A 52 4.22 2.69 2.96
N TYR A 53 3.87 3.93 2.62
CA TYR A 53 3.31 4.91 3.55
C TYR A 53 1.86 5.23 3.18
N GLY A 54 0.97 5.33 4.16
CA GLY A 54 -0.40 5.80 3.90
C GLY A 54 -1.31 5.79 5.12
N THR A 55 -2.58 6.12 4.89
CA THR A 55 -3.61 6.20 5.92
C THR A 55 -4.73 5.17 5.68
N ILE A 56 -5.58 5.43 4.69
CA ILE A 56 -6.76 4.63 4.35
C ILE A 56 -6.49 3.85 3.06
N ASP A 57 -6.82 2.56 3.05
CA ASP A 57 -6.78 1.64 1.91
C ASP A 57 -5.48 1.74 1.09
N PHE A 58 -4.35 1.91 1.76
CA PHE A 58 -3.17 2.42 1.07
C PHE A 58 -2.34 1.34 0.34
N ILE A 59 -2.66 0.05 0.53
CA ILE A 59 -2.25 -1.06 -0.32
C ILE A 59 -3.54 -1.71 -0.84
N PHE A 60 -3.88 -1.51 -2.11
CA PHE A 60 -5.19 -1.92 -2.60
C PHE A 60 -5.19 -2.44 -4.03
N GLY A 61 -6.25 -3.15 -4.38
CA GLY A 61 -6.50 -3.64 -5.73
C GLY A 61 -6.72 -5.15 -5.78
N ASP A 62 -6.55 -5.71 -6.97
CA ASP A 62 -7.00 -7.05 -7.32
C ASP A 62 -6.03 -7.76 -8.28
N ALA A 63 -4.74 -7.54 -8.06
CA ALA A 63 -3.68 -8.27 -8.75
C ALA A 63 -3.81 -9.79 -8.54
N SER A 64 -3.41 -10.58 -9.55
CA SER A 64 -3.43 -12.05 -9.48
C SER A 64 -2.54 -12.59 -8.37
N ALA A 65 -1.39 -11.97 -8.15
CA ALA A 65 -0.61 -12.22 -6.95
C ALA A 65 0.26 -11.00 -6.68
N ALA A 66 0.14 -10.42 -5.49
CA ALA A 66 1.06 -9.42 -5.00
C ALA A 66 1.75 -9.97 -3.75
N LEU A 67 3.08 -10.08 -3.77
CA LEU A 67 3.87 -10.48 -2.62
C LEU A 67 4.75 -9.32 -2.16
N PHE A 68 4.56 -8.91 -0.90
CA PHE A 68 5.44 -8.00 -0.19
C PHE A 68 6.32 -8.81 0.75
N HIS A 69 7.64 -8.78 0.55
CA HIS A 69 8.60 -9.53 1.34
C HIS A 69 9.63 -8.60 1.97
N ASN A 70 9.75 -8.66 3.30
CA ASN A 70 10.66 -7.80 4.08
C ASN A 70 10.45 -6.29 3.84
N CYS A 71 9.18 -5.89 3.68
CA CYS A 71 8.80 -4.49 3.51
C CYS A 71 8.44 -3.85 4.85
N ASP A 72 8.57 -2.52 4.92
CA ASP A 72 8.02 -1.72 6.00
C ASP A 72 6.71 -1.06 5.58
N ILE A 73 5.68 -1.28 6.38
CA ILE A 73 4.39 -0.62 6.26
C ILE A 73 4.35 0.49 7.31
N LEU A 74 4.35 1.75 6.84
CA LEU A 74 4.49 2.94 7.65
C LEU A 74 3.15 3.69 7.70
N VAL A 75 2.41 3.46 8.78
CA VAL A 75 1.06 4.01 8.98
C VAL A 75 1.16 5.47 9.37
N ARG A 76 0.57 6.36 8.57
CA ARG A 76 0.59 7.81 8.78
C ARG A 76 -0.57 8.27 9.65
N ARG A 77 -0.48 9.51 10.13
CA ARG A 77 -1.60 10.17 10.81
C ARG A 77 -2.78 10.40 9.84
N PRO A 78 -3.97 9.84 10.11
CA PRO A 78 -5.16 10.13 9.32
C PRO A 78 -5.76 11.49 9.71
N MET A 79 -6.82 11.92 9.02
CA MET A 79 -7.61 13.06 9.50
C MET A 79 -8.40 12.66 10.76
N ASP A 80 -8.88 13.65 11.49
CA ASP A 80 -9.70 13.39 12.67
C ASP A 80 -10.94 12.56 12.31
N HIS A 81 -11.29 11.62 13.20
CA HIS A 81 -12.41 10.68 13.02
C HIS A 81 -12.26 9.68 11.86
N GLN A 82 -11.07 9.54 11.28
CA GLN A 82 -10.75 8.47 10.33
C GLN A 82 -9.97 7.34 11.00
N ALA A 83 -10.16 6.13 10.49
CA ALA A 83 -9.36 4.96 10.87
C ALA A 83 -8.42 4.58 9.73
N ASN A 84 -7.21 4.13 10.07
CA ASN A 84 -6.28 3.63 9.08
C ASN A 84 -6.65 2.21 8.65
N MET A 85 -6.50 1.91 7.36
CA MET A 85 -6.68 0.59 6.80
C MET A 85 -5.52 0.29 5.87
N ILE A 86 -4.80 -0.80 6.14
CA ILE A 86 -3.59 -1.12 5.38
C ILE A 86 -3.97 -1.69 4.01
N THR A 87 -4.82 -2.71 4.00
CA THR A 87 -5.15 -3.45 2.79
C THR A 87 -6.63 -3.39 2.45
N VAL A 88 -6.94 -3.19 1.17
CA VAL A 88 -8.24 -3.53 0.58
C VAL A 88 -8.02 -4.39 -0.64
N GLN A 89 -8.30 -5.68 -0.48
CA GLN A 89 -8.19 -6.67 -1.54
C GLN A 89 -9.56 -6.83 -2.22
N GLY A 90 -9.59 -6.67 -3.54
CA GLY A 90 -10.83 -6.55 -4.33
C GLY A 90 -11.34 -7.84 -4.97
N ARG A 91 -10.99 -9.02 -4.47
CA ARG A 91 -11.40 -10.30 -5.08
C ARG A 91 -12.90 -10.48 -4.93
N ASP A 92 -13.59 -10.68 -6.05
CA ASP A 92 -15.04 -10.84 -6.16
C ASP A 92 -15.48 -12.29 -6.42
N HIS A 93 -14.57 -13.16 -6.88
CA HIS A 93 -14.86 -14.57 -7.17
C HIS A 93 -13.96 -15.53 -6.38
N THR A 94 -14.57 -16.54 -5.75
CA THR A 94 -13.88 -17.54 -4.91
C THR A 94 -12.82 -18.33 -5.66
N GLU A 95 -13.10 -18.66 -6.92
CA GLU A 95 -12.24 -19.48 -7.80
C GLU A 95 -11.04 -18.72 -8.35
N SER A 96 -11.00 -17.39 -8.20
CA SER A 96 -9.92 -16.60 -8.77
C SER A 96 -8.64 -16.70 -7.92
N ASN A 97 -7.53 -17.00 -8.59
CA ASN A 97 -6.19 -16.98 -8.00
C ASN A 97 -5.71 -15.52 -7.90
N LYS A 98 -6.32 -14.76 -7.00
CA LYS A 98 -6.00 -13.35 -6.70
C LYS A 98 -5.74 -13.17 -5.21
N GLY A 99 -4.85 -12.26 -4.86
CA GLY A 99 -4.57 -12.00 -3.45
C GLY A 99 -3.32 -11.17 -3.20
N VAL A 100 -3.22 -10.73 -1.95
CA VAL A 100 -2.08 -9.97 -1.42
C VAL A 100 -1.49 -10.75 -0.26
N SER A 101 -0.21 -11.10 -0.36
CA SER A 101 0.56 -11.75 0.68
C SER A 101 1.61 -10.78 1.21
N ILE A 102 1.71 -10.66 2.53
CA ILE A 102 2.68 -9.77 3.18
C ILE A 102 3.44 -10.62 4.20
N ILE A 103 4.74 -10.85 3.95
CA ILE A 103 5.54 -11.85 4.66
C ILE A 103 6.85 -11.21 5.15
N GLY A 104 7.26 -11.55 6.38
CA GLY A 104 8.50 -11.04 6.97
C GLY A 104 8.51 -9.51 7.14
N LEU A 105 7.34 -8.89 7.25
CA LEU A 105 7.19 -7.43 7.25
C LEU A 105 7.36 -6.81 8.64
N ARG A 106 7.43 -5.47 8.67
CA ARG A 106 7.25 -4.67 9.90
C ARG A 106 6.16 -3.63 9.69
N ILE A 107 5.15 -3.60 10.56
CA ILE A 107 4.14 -2.52 10.61
C ILE A 107 4.59 -1.53 11.68
N ARG A 108 4.73 -0.26 11.31
CA ARG A 108 5.26 0.80 12.19
C ARG A 108 4.47 2.08 12.01
N SER A 109 4.39 2.90 13.05
CA SER A 109 3.94 4.28 12.92
C SER A 109 4.95 5.06 12.10
N ALA A 110 4.46 5.86 11.15
CA ALA A 110 5.27 6.91 10.53
C ALA A 110 5.50 8.04 11.55
N PRO A 111 6.52 8.91 11.35
CA PRO A 111 6.85 9.97 12.31
C PRO A 111 5.71 10.95 12.62
N ASP A 112 4.73 11.08 11.72
CA ASP A 112 3.57 11.95 11.89
C ASP A 112 2.44 11.30 12.73
N LEU A 113 2.45 9.97 12.91
CA LEU A 113 1.51 9.24 13.76
C LEU A 113 2.07 9.10 15.19
N ILE A 114 1.95 10.18 15.94
CA ILE A 114 2.31 10.22 17.37
C ILE A 114 1.19 9.59 18.19
N VAL A 115 1.52 8.59 19.00
CA VAL A 115 0.61 8.06 20.03
C VAL A 115 0.53 9.11 21.12
N VAL A 116 -0.64 9.71 21.30
CA VAL A 116 -0.93 10.52 22.49
C VAL A 116 -1.30 9.53 23.59
N ILE A 117 -0.40 9.37 24.56
CA ILE A 117 -0.61 8.55 25.78
C ILE A 117 -1.12 9.47 26.89
#